data_AF-A0AAP9AH43-F1
#
_entry.id   AF-A0AAP9AH43-F1
#
_cell.length_a   1.000
_cell.length_b   1.000
_cell.length_c   1.000
_cell.angle_alpha   90.00
_cell.angle_beta   90.00
_cell.angle_gamma   90.00
#
_symmetry.space_group_name_H-M   'P 1'
#
loop_
_entity.id
_entity.type
_entity.pdbx_description
1 polymer ?
#
loop_
_entity_poly.entity_id
_entity_poly.type
_entity_poly.pdbx_seq_one_letter_code
_entity_poly.pdbx_strand_id
1 'polypeptide(L)'
;MRESQAIYNDIGSVLIAAAPDNAAKIIARAELSPEDDHCKCEFDYVDSTSGETNWFTAGAQANADLLGLLVELRKFFVDNISSQQPAFWHACEITVDVETLRITIDFKYGD
;
A
#
# COMPACT_ATOMS: atom_id res chain seq x y z
N MET A 1 -4.49 19.79 2.21
CA MET A 1 -4.21 18.35 2.13
C MET A 1 -4.86 17.83 0.86
N ARG A 2 -4.19 16.99 0.06
CA ARG A 2 -4.84 16.38 -1.10
C ARG A 2 -5.91 15.39 -0.65
N GLU A 3 -6.90 15.11 -1.50
CA GLU A 3 -7.94 14.12 -1.19
C GLU A 3 -7.34 12.72 -1.06
N SER A 4 -7.91 11.89 -0.18
CA SER A 4 -7.44 10.51 0.02
C SER A 4 -7.40 9.72 -1.29
N GLN A 5 -8.36 9.93 -2.19
CA GLN A 5 -8.38 9.26 -3.50
C GLN A 5 -7.10 9.50 -4.31
N ALA A 6 -6.48 10.68 -4.22
CA ALA A 6 -5.21 10.96 -4.90
C ALA A 6 -4.06 10.13 -4.31
N ILE A 7 -4.04 9.97 -2.98
CA ILE A 7 -3.04 9.12 -2.30
C ILE A 7 -3.21 7.65 -2.72
N TYR A 8 -4.46 7.18 -2.81
CA TYR A 8 -4.75 5.80 -3.22
C TYR A 8 -4.32 5.54 -4.67
N ASN A 9 -4.57 6.49 -5.57
CA ASN A 9 -4.18 6.38 -6.97
C ASN A 9 -2.65 6.34 -7.13
N ASP A 10 -1.92 7.14 -6.36
CA ASP A 10 -0.45 7.13 -6.39
C ASP A 10 0.12 5.82 -5.83
N ILE A 11 -0.47 5.30 -4.74
CA ILE A 11 -0.09 3.97 -4.20
C ILE A 11 -0.30 2.89 -5.27
N GLY A 12 -1.46 2.90 -5.93
CA GLY A 12 -1.76 1.96 -7.01
C GLY A 12 -0.75 2.06 -8.16
N SER A 13 -0.38 3.28 -8.54
CA SER A 13 0.58 3.54 -9.61
C SER A 13 1.98 3.03 -9.27
N VAL A 14 2.44 3.24 -8.04
CA VAL A 14 3.73 2.71 -7.56
C VAL A 14 3.74 1.18 -7.60
N LEU A 15 2.66 0.55 -7.14
CA LEU A 15 2.54 -0.91 -7.12
C LEU A 15 2.51 -1.50 -8.53
N ILE A 16 1.73 -0.92 -9.45
CA ILE A 16 1.68 -1.36 -10.85
C ILE A 16 3.04 -1.21 -11.53
N ALA A 17 3.74 -0.10 -11.32
CA ALA A 17 5.06 0.14 -11.92
C ALA A 17 6.14 -0.82 -11.39
N ALA A 18 5.98 -1.33 -10.16
CA ALA A 18 6.93 -2.24 -9.55
C ALA A 18 6.62 -3.73 -9.80
N ALA A 19 5.38 -4.04 -10.17
CA ALA A 19 4.92 -5.40 -10.41
C ALA A 19 5.47 -5.98 -11.73
N PRO A 20 5.60 -7.30 -11.83
CA PRO A 20 5.95 -7.95 -13.09
C PRO A 20 4.81 -7.86 -14.11
N ASP A 21 5.14 -7.87 -15.41
CA ASP A 21 4.20 -7.63 -16.52
C ASP A 21 3.03 -8.64 -16.57
N ASN A 22 3.21 -9.84 -16.01
CA ASN A 22 2.22 -10.92 -15.95
C ASN A 22 1.35 -10.86 -14.68
N ALA A 23 1.37 -9.77 -13.91
CA ALA A 23 0.52 -9.63 -12.73
C ALA A 23 -0.93 -9.30 -13.11
N ALA A 24 -1.87 -10.18 -12.74
CA ALA A 24 -3.30 -9.87 -12.78
C ALA A 24 -3.76 -9.10 -11.53
N LYS A 25 -3.13 -9.39 -10.38
CA LYS A 25 -3.43 -8.76 -9.10
C LYS A 25 -2.13 -8.58 -8.33
N ILE A 26 -2.01 -7.48 -7.60
CA ILE A 26 -0.87 -7.16 -6.75
C ILE A 26 -1.38 -7.10 -5.31
N ILE A 27 -0.66 -7.75 -4.40
CA ILE A 27 -0.91 -7.72 -2.96
C ILE A 27 0.35 -7.16 -2.29
N ALA A 28 0.23 -6.02 -1.63
CA ALA A 28 1.31 -5.44 -0.83
C ALA A 28 0.90 -5.42 0.64
N ARG A 29 1.76 -5.97 1.50
CA ARG A 29 1.58 -6.01 2.95
C ARG A 29 2.61 -5.07 3.56
N ALA A 30 2.14 -4.02 4.20
CA ALA A 30 2.99 -2.96 4.74
C ALA A 30 2.78 -2.80 6.25
N GLU A 31 3.88 -2.74 7.00
CA GLU A 31 3.90 -2.41 8.42
C GLU A 31 4.76 -1.16 8.62
N LEU A 32 4.16 -0.10 9.14
CA LEU A 32 4.81 1.19 9.39
C LEU A 32 5.29 1.27 10.84
N SER A 33 6.49 1.81 11.05
CA SER A 33 6.98 2.13 12.40
C SER A 33 6.09 3.19 13.08
N PRO A 34 6.04 3.23 14.42
CA PRO A 34 5.34 4.28 15.15
C PRO A 34 5.89 5.69 14.88
N GLU A 35 7.16 5.78 14.46
CA GLU A 35 7.88 7.03 14.21
C GLU A 35 7.75 7.53 12.76
N ASP A 36 7.00 6.81 11.90
CA ASP A 36 6.83 7.11 10.47
C ASP A 36 8.13 7.12 9.64
N ASP A 37 9.24 6.57 10.16
CA ASP A 37 10.55 6.59 9.49
C ASP A 37 10.84 5.31 8.68
N HIS A 38 10.14 4.22 9.00
CA HIS A 38 10.42 2.90 8.46
C HIS A 38 9.14 2.18 8.06
N CYS A 39 9.20 1.43 6.95
CA CYS A 39 8.14 0.54 6.50
C CYS A 39 8.73 -0.80 6.10
N LYS A 40 8.18 -1.89 6.66
CA LYS A 40 8.41 -3.24 6.14
C LYS A 40 7.36 -3.53 5.10
N CYS A 41 7.79 -3.86 3.89
CA CYS A 41 6.91 -4.17 2.78
C CYS A 41 7.19 -5.58 2.27
N GLU A 42 6.13 -6.36 2.09
CA GLU A 42 6.14 -7.61 1.36
C GLU A 42 5.22 -7.49 0.16
N PHE A 43 5.60 -8.13 -0.95
CA PHE A 43 4.87 -8.01 -2.21
C PHE A 43 4.66 -9.38 -2.83
N ASP A 44 3.40 -9.66 -3.16
CA ASP A 44 2.98 -10.80 -3.95
C ASP A 44 2.18 -10.34 -5.15
N TYR A 45 2.13 -11.17 -6.18
CA TYR A 45 1.24 -10.98 -7.31
C TYR A 45 0.57 -12.30 -7.67
N VAL A 46 -0.63 -12.21 -8.24
CA VAL A 46 -1.30 -13.35 -8.88
C VAL A 46 -0.94 -13.34 -10.34
N ASP A 47 -0.33 -14.43 -10.82
CA ASP A 47 0.01 -14.61 -12.23
C ASP A 47 -1.25 -14.67 -13.09
N SER A 48 -1.28 -13.92 -14.18
CA SER A 48 -2.44 -13.82 -15.07
C SER A 48 -2.72 -15.09 -15.88
N THR A 49 -1.75 -16.01 -15.99
CA THR A 49 -1.81 -17.22 -16.81
C THR A 49 -2.09 -18.46 -15.97
N SER A 50 -1.39 -18.64 -14.86
CA SER A 50 -1.53 -19.79 -13.96
C SER A 50 -2.51 -19.55 -12.82
N GLY A 51 -2.77 -18.28 -12.46
CA GLY A 51 -3.57 -17.93 -11.29
C GLY A 51 -2.85 -18.16 -9.96
N GLU A 52 -1.56 -18.50 -9.98
CA GLU A 52 -0.76 -18.75 -8.78
C GLU A 52 -0.26 -17.45 -8.16
N THR A 53 -0.17 -17.43 -6.83
CA THR A 53 0.41 -16.31 -6.09
C THR A 53 1.92 -16.50 -5.97
N ASN A 54 2.67 -15.49 -6.40
CA ASN A 54 4.13 -15.48 -6.42
C ASN A 54 4.66 -14.23 -5.72
N TRP A 55 5.76 -14.37 -4.99
CA TRP A 55 6.44 -13.25 -4.36
C TRP A 55 7.27 -12.46 -5.38
N PHE A 56 7.43 -11.16 -5.16
CA PHE A 56 8.36 -10.32 -5.93
C PHE A 56 9.00 -9.25 -5.06
N THR A 57 9.97 -8.54 -5.63
CA THR A 57 10.60 -7.38 -4.97
C THR A 57 10.31 -6.11 -5.76
N ALA A 58 9.77 -5.10 -5.09
CA ALA A 58 9.38 -3.84 -5.73
C ALA A 58 10.56 -2.88 -6.00
N GLY A 59 11.76 -3.20 -5.52
CA GLY A 59 12.95 -2.36 -5.64
C GLY A 59 12.99 -1.18 -4.65
N ALA A 60 14.17 -0.59 -4.44
CA ALA A 60 14.39 0.42 -3.40
C ALA A 60 13.54 1.69 -3.60
N GLN A 61 13.35 2.12 -4.85
CA GLN A 61 12.57 3.31 -5.18
C GLN A 61 11.10 3.15 -4.82
N ALA A 62 10.45 2.05 -5.27
CA ALA A 62 9.06 1.81 -4.95
C ALA A 62 8.81 1.65 -3.44
N ASN A 63 9.75 1.04 -2.71
CA ASN A 63 9.66 0.97 -1.24
C ASN A 63 9.72 2.37 -0.58
N ALA A 64 10.60 3.24 -1.05
CA ALA A 64 10.69 4.61 -0.55
C ALA A 64 9.45 5.44 -0.88
N ASP A 65 8.94 5.34 -2.10
CA ASP A 65 7.71 6.01 -2.53
C ASP A 65 6.51 5.51 -1.73
N LEU A 66 6.39 4.19 -1.53
CA LEU A 66 5.30 3.60 -0.76
C LEU A 66 5.35 4.03 0.70
N LEU A 67 6.53 4.09 1.34
CA LEU A 67 6.69 4.64 2.69
C LEU A 67 6.16 6.08 2.76
N GLY A 68 6.58 6.96 1.84
CA GLY A 68 6.14 8.35 1.82
C GLY A 68 4.62 8.49 1.68
N LEU A 69 4.02 7.72 0.77
CA LEU A 69 2.58 7.72 0.51
C LEU A 69 1.77 7.17 1.71
N LEU A 70 2.24 6.10 2.34
CA LEU A 70 1.57 5.48 3.49
C LEU A 70 1.63 6.38 4.73
N VAL A 71 2.76 7.06 4.97
CA VAL A 71 2.88 8.07 6.03
C VAL A 71 1.96 9.26 5.78
N GLU A 72 1.86 9.72 4.53
CA GLU A 72 0.91 10.76 4.16
C GLU A 72 -0.54 10.31 4.40
N LEU A 73 -0.88 9.08 4.03
CA LEU A 73 -2.20 8.51 4.24
C LEU A 73 -2.56 8.40 5.73
N ARG A 74 -1.62 7.97 6.57
CA ARG A 74 -1.78 7.94 8.03
C ARG A 74 -2.08 9.33 8.58
N LYS A 75 -1.31 10.34 8.16
CA LYS A 75 -1.51 11.75 8.56
C LYS A 75 -2.86 12.29 8.11
N PHE A 76 -3.31 11.96 6.89
CA PHE A 76 -4.64 12.32 6.40
C PHE A 76 -5.75 11.82 7.33
N PHE A 77 -5.68 10.55 7.75
CA PHE A 77 -6.69 9.97 8.64
C PHE A 77 -6.69 10.61 10.05
N VAL A 78 -5.51 10.85 10.63
CA VAL A 78 -5.39 11.52 11.93
C VAL A 78 -6.03 12.91 11.90
N ASP A 79 -5.75 13.69 10.86
CA ASP A 79 -6.25 15.05 10.69
C ASP A 79 -7.78 15.08 10.41
N ASN A 80 -8.26 14.21 9.51
CA ASN A 80 -9.64 14.29 9.01
C ASN A 80 -10.65 13.51 9.87
N ILE A 81 -10.23 12.45 10.56
CA ILE A 81 -11.15 11.63 11.37
C ILE A 81 -11.13 12.07 12.85
N SER A 82 -10.28 13.03 13.23
CA SER A 82 -10.13 13.47 14.63
C SER A 82 -9.97 12.29 15.58
N SER A 83 -9.24 11.26 15.14
CA SER A 83 -8.99 10.10 15.97
C SER A 83 -8.09 10.51 17.13
N GLN A 84 -8.46 10.14 18.36
CA GLN A 84 -7.64 10.41 19.55
C GLN A 84 -6.43 9.47 19.66
N GLN A 85 -6.25 8.54 18.72
CA GLN A 85 -5.14 7.61 18.71
C GLN A 85 -4.02 8.10 17.78
N PRO A 86 -2.80 8.36 18.30
CA PRO A 86 -1.68 8.88 17.52
C PRO A 86 -1.15 7.86 16.48
N ALA A 87 -1.42 6.58 16.67
CA ALA A 87 -1.11 5.50 15.74
C ALA A 87 -2.42 4.90 15.20
N PHE A 88 -3.13 5.68 14.37
CA PHE A 88 -4.48 5.28 13.93
C PHE A 88 -4.50 3.88 13.31
N TRP A 89 -3.53 3.52 12.48
CA TRP A 89 -3.31 2.14 12.02
C TRP A 89 -1.81 1.88 11.89
N HIS A 90 -1.40 0.62 12.02
CA HIS A 90 0.02 0.24 12.07
C HIS A 90 0.46 -0.54 10.85
N ALA A 91 -0.46 -1.30 10.28
CA ALA A 91 -0.21 -2.08 9.08
C ALA A 91 -1.39 -1.97 8.14
N CYS A 92 -1.16 -2.30 6.88
CA CYS A 92 -2.21 -2.41 5.88
C CYS A 92 -1.91 -3.51 4.88
N GLU A 93 -2.97 -4.04 4.29
CA GLU A 93 -2.91 -4.89 3.11
C GLU A 93 -3.54 -4.15 1.94
N ILE A 94 -2.75 -3.94 0.89
CA ILE A 94 -3.15 -3.22 -0.30
C ILE A 94 -3.32 -4.25 -1.41
N THR A 95 -4.49 -4.27 -2.03
CA THR A 95 -4.77 -5.08 -3.21
C THR A 95 -5.02 -4.16 -4.40
N VAL A 96 -4.29 -4.38 -5.49
CA VAL A 96 -4.52 -3.72 -6.78
C VAL A 96 -4.93 -4.75 -7.80
N ASP A 97 -6.12 -4.59 -8.37
CA ASP A 97 -6.57 -5.36 -9.52
C ASP A 97 -6.09 -4.64 -10.79
N VAL A 98 -5.21 -5.29 -11.55
CA VAL A 98 -4.51 -4.64 -12.68
C VAL A 98 -5.44 -4.44 -13.87
N GLU A 99 -6.45 -5.31 -14.04
CA GLU A 99 -7.43 -5.19 -15.12
C GLU A 99 -8.40 -4.02 -14.89
N THR A 100 -8.94 -3.91 -13.68
CA THR A 100 -9.93 -2.88 -13.35
C THR A 100 -9.30 -1.59 -12.82
N LEU A 101 -7.99 -1.58 -12.58
CA LEU A 101 -7.23 -0.52 -11.90
C LEU A 101 -7.82 -0.16 -10.53
N ARG A 102 -8.49 -1.11 -9.89
CA ARG A 102 -9.13 -0.92 -8.60
C ARG A 102 -8.15 -1.20 -7.49
N ILE A 103 -7.93 -0.20 -6.64
CA ILE A 103 -7.19 -0.33 -5.38
C ILE A 103 -8.16 -0.54 -4.21
N THR A 104 -7.80 -1.45 -3.31
CA THR A 104 -8.43 -1.65 -2.01
C THR A 104 -7.35 -1.67 -0.95
N ILE A 105 -7.58 -1.00 0.18
CA ILE A 105 -6.65 -0.97 1.31
C ILE A 105 -7.41 -1.42 2.55
N ASP A 106 -6.98 -2.52 3.15
CA ASP A 106 -7.43 -3.01 4.44
C ASP A 106 -6.46 -2.53 5.53
N PHE A 107 -6.96 -1.78 6.51
CA PHE A 107 -6.13 -1.21 7.58
C PHE A 107 -6.19 -2.10 8.81
N LYS A 108 -5.02 -2.37 9.40
CA LYS A 108 -4.86 -3.11 10.64
C LYS A 108 -4.55 -2.13 11.77
N TYR A 109 -5.49 -2.08 12.70
CA TYR A 109 -5.44 -1.30 13.93
C TYR A 109 -4.81 -2.15 15.03
N GLY A 110 -4.29 -1.50 16.07
CA GLY A 110 -3.88 -2.19 17.29
C GLY A 110 -5.04 -2.84 18.01
N ASP A 111 -4.71 -3.84 18.82
CA ASP A 111 -5.53 -4.18 19.98
C ASP A 111 -5.29 -3.14 21.09
#